data_AF-A0A3R6KSJ5-F1
#
_entry.id   AF-A0A3R6KSJ5-F1
#
_cell.length_a   1.000
_cell.length_b   1.000
_cell.length_c   1.000
_cell.angle_alpha   90.00
_cell.angle_beta   90.00
_cell.angle_gamma   90.00
#
_symmetry.space_group_name_H-M   'P 1'
#
loop_
_entity.id
_entity.type
_entity.pdbx_description
1 polymer ?
#
loop_
_entity_poly.entity_id
_entity_poly.type
_entity_poly.pdbx_seq_one_letter_code
_entity_poly.pdbx_strand_id
1 'polypeptide(L)'
;MIPIDKKRLIVDFDNVLVDSTQAIVDLYNEDFQYYNGFKAVRACDMHTYGFKELTLASEEYVNHLWNRPRFFSRLKPMPYAREILEVLTIWYGIEVATLGFSPSLKQKSYYINHKFPNIIKKINLINFKEFKDKSHLDMTNAVFIDDQANNLVSSNAVRKICFGDVEEWNSNWSGERCYNWHDVLNALNYTNDESIMELFTLLQTHISKAGMAYANYCMEHKTTEQLRKFTQWSSTVKTKVFQIIFDNIPNMTIADRERVLPFVVEKLSDIHTATDSNNETALFRVLQITVDEIYAKFIKTIRF
;
A
#
# COMPACT_ATOMS: atom_id res chain seq x y z
N MET A 1 21.49 -12.64 -17.06
CA MET A 1 21.30 -12.60 -15.60
C MET A 1 20.09 -13.47 -15.29
N ILE A 2 20.27 -14.60 -14.62
CA ILE A 2 19.15 -15.45 -14.21
C ILE A 2 18.45 -14.70 -13.07
N PRO A 3 17.14 -14.43 -13.13
CA PRO A 3 16.47 -13.74 -12.02
C PRO A 3 16.62 -14.61 -10.76
N ILE A 4 17.16 -14.03 -9.70
CA ILE A 4 17.03 -14.61 -8.36
C ILE A 4 15.54 -14.64 -8.07
N ASP A 5 15.00 -15.81 -7.78
CA ASP A 5 13.57 -15.94 -7.50
C ASP A 5 13.26 -15.17 -6.21
N LYS A 6 12.44 -14.12 -6.31
CA LYS A 6 12.11 -13.28 -5.16
C LYS A 6 11.34 -14.11 -4.14
N LYS A 7 11.56 -13.86 -2.84
CA LYS A 7 10.80 -14.54 -1.78
C LYS A 7 9.32 -14.21 -1.95
N ARG A 8 8.43 -15.13 -1.55
CA ARG A 8 6.98 -14.90 -1.64
C ARG A 8 6.49 -14.13 -0.43
N LEU A 9 5.74 -13.04 -0.67
CA LEU A 9 4.99 -12.33 0.36
C LEU A 9 3.51 -12.40 -0.02
N ILE A 10 2.74 -13.11 0.79
CA ILE A 10 1.30 -13.29 0.62
C ILE A 10 0.60 -12.41 1.64
N VAL A 11 -0.34 -11.59 1.21
CA VAL A 11 -1.08 -10.67 2.09
C VAL A 11 -2.59 -10.89 1.96
N ASP A 12 -3.32 -10.76 3.06
CA ASP A 12 -4.78 -10.67 3.00
C ASP A 12 -5.25 -9.37 2.32
N PHE A 13 -6.51 -9.36 1.89
CA PHE A 13 -7.18 -8.21 1.32
C PHE A 13 -7.85 -7.34 2.38
N ASP A 14 -8.84 -7.87 3.12
CA ASP A 14 -9.68 -7.09 4.02
C ASP A 14 -8.90 -6.73 5.29
N ASN A 15 -8.99 -5.48 5.75
CA ASN A 15 -8.24 -4.94 6.91
C ASN A 15 -6.71 -5.09 6.88
N VAL A 16 -6.13 -5.60 5.78
CA VAL A 16 -4.68 -5.67 5.56
C VAL A 16 -4.27 -4.81 4.37
N LEU A 17 -4.79 -5.13 3.18
CA LEU A 17 -4.54 -4.34 1.97
C LEU A 17 -5.45 -3.12 1.89
N VAL A 18 -6.71 -3.29 2.29
CA VAL A 18 -7.76 -2.26 2.22
C VAL A 18 -8.49 -2.11 3.54
N ASP A 19 -9.01 -0.92 3.79
CA ASP A 19 -9.80 -0.60 4.98
C ASP A 19 -11.28 -0.96 4.75
N SER A 20 -11.58 -2.25 4.88
CA SER A 20 -12.94 -2.79 4.70
C SER A 20 -13.85 -2.40 5.87
N THR A 21 -13.30 -2.30 7.08
CA THR A 21 -14.03 -1.85 8.27
C THR A 21 -14.53 -0.41 8.11
N GLN A 22 -13.66 0.53 7.73
CA GLN A 22 -14.07 1.91 7.46
C GLN A 22 -15.11 2.00 6.34
N ALA A 23 -14.96 1.20 5.27
CA ALA A 23 -15.93 1.22 4.18
C ALA A 23 -17.34 0.77 4.61
N ILE A 24 -17.43 -0.23 5.50
CA ILE A 24 -18.71 -0.67 6.06
C ILE A 24 -19.30 0.38 7.00
N VAL A 25 -18.49 0.93 7.91
CA VAL A 25 -18.94 1.95 8.86
C VAL A 25 -19.41 3.21 8.14
N ASP A 26 -18.71 3.64 7.09
CA ASP A 26 -19.10 4.76 6.25
C ASP A 26 -20.47 4.55 5.59
N LEU A 27 -20.71 3.36 5.04
CA LEU A 27 -21.99 3.02 4.41
C LEU A 27 -23.12 2.90 5.44
N TYR A 28 -22.84 2.37 6.62
CA TYR A 28 -23.80 2.34 7.72
C TYR A 28 -24.18 3.76 8.15
N ASN A 29 -23.18 4.61 8.41
CA ASN A 29 -23.42 5.99 8.81
C ASN A 29 -24.24 6.73 7.75
N GLU A 30 -23.96 6.51 6.46
CA GLU A 30 -24.71 7.11 5.36
C GLU A 30 -26.15 6.60 5.27
N ASP A 31 -26.37 5.28 5.31
CA ASP A 31 -27.67 4.65 5.13
C ASP A 31 -28.61 4.94 6.31
N PHE A 32 -28.08 5.05 7.54
CA PHE A 32 -28.87 5.13 8.77
C PHE A 32 -28.95 6.53 9.40
N GLN A 33 -28.25 7.55 8.89
CA GLN A 33 -28.18 8.89 9.52
C GLN A 33 -29.54 9.57 9.81
N TYR A 34 -30.60 9.19 9.09
CA TYR A 34 -31.95 9.77 9.24
C TYR A 34 -32.92 8.86 10.01
N TYR A 35 -32.47 7.71 10.52
CA TYR A 35 -33.30 6.75 11.25
C TYR A 35 -33.33 7.08 12.74
N ASN A 36 -34.47 6.81 13.38
CA ASN A 36 -34.61 7.01 14.83
C ASN A 36 -33.61 6.13 15.60
N GLY A 37 -32.93 6.72 16.59
CA GLY A 37 -31.93 6.02 17.41
C GLY A 37 -30.54 5.92 16.77
N PHE A 38 -30.31 6.52 15.60
CA PHE A 38 -28.99 6.54 14.97
C PHE A 38 -27.96 7.27 15.84
N LYS A 39 -26.75 6.68 15.90
CA LYS A 39 -25.54 7.31 16.41
C LYS A 39 -24.43 7.07 15.41
N ALA A 40 -23.69 8.12 15.08
CA ALA A 40 -22.52 7.98 14.23
C ALA A 40 -21.48 7.07 14.92
N VAL A 41 -20.96 6.12 14.15
CA VAL A 41 -19.97 5.14 14.60
C VAL A 41 -18.63 5.45 13.94
N ARG A 42 -17.52 5.20 14.64
CA ARG A 42 -16.17 5.30 14.05
C ARG A 42 -15.61 3.91 13.82
N ALA A 43 -14.83 3.74 12.77
CA ALA A 43 -14.23 2.45 12.43
C ALA A 43 -13.31 1.92 13.54
N CYS A 44 -12.62 2.80 14.26
CA CYS A 44 -11.77 2.44 15.40
C CYS A 44 -12.54 1.96 16.64
N ASP A 45 -13.88 2.03 16.65
CA ASP A 45 -14.71 1.49 17.72
C ASP A 45 -15.27 0.10 17.36
N MET A 46 -14.86 -0.50 16.22
CA MET A 46 -15.30 -1.84 15.78
C MET A 46 -14.38 -2.92 16.32
N HIS A 47 -14.90 -3.70 17.27
CA HIS A 47 -14.13 -4.76 17.94
C HIS A 47 -14.70 -6.17 17.74
N THR A 48 -15.84 -6.28 17.06
CA THR A 48 -16.48 -7.57 16.78
C THR A 48 -16.46 -7.93 15.30
N TYR A 49 -16.21 -9.21 15.00
CA TYR A 49 -16.12 -9.69 13.60
C TYR A 49 -17.42 -9.47 12.81
N GLY A 50 -18.57 -9.53 13.49
CA GLY A 50 -19.89 -9.36 12.91
C GLY A 50 -20.46 -7.94 12.94
N PHE A 51 -19.65 -6.92 13.29
CA PHE A 51 -20.09 -5.51 13.35
C PHE A 51 -21.29 -5.27 14.29
N LYS A 52 -21.31 -5.90 15.47
CA LYS A 52 -22.41 -5.80 16.46
C LYS A 52 -22.63 -4.38 16.97
N GLU A 53 -21.64 -3.52 16.85
CA GLU A 53 -21.67 -2.11 17.22
C GLU A 53 -22.53 -1.27 16.26
N LEU A 54 -22.85 -1.79 15.06
CA LEU A 54 -23.76 -1.16 14.10
C LEU A 54 -25.21 -1.45 14.48
N THR A 55 -25.69 -0.87 15.59
CA THR A 55 -26.92 -1.30 16.28
C THR A 55 -28.22 -1.20 15.47
N LEU A 56 -28.26 -0.44 14.37
CA LEU A 56 -29.42 -0.36 13.47
C LEU A 56 -29.33 -1.32 12.26
N ALA A 57 -28.17 -1.92 12.02
CA ALA A 57 -27.97 -2.86 10.93
C ALA A 57 -28.24 -4.29 11.41
N SER A 58 -28.87 -5.09 10.55
CA SER A 58 -28.91 -6.53 10.73
C SER A 58 -27.62 -7.17 10.21
N GLU A 59 -27.30 -8.38 10.69
CA GLU A 59 -26.20 -9.18 10.14
C GLU A 59 -26.40 -9.42 8.63
N GLU A 60 -27.64 -9.65 8.20
CA GLU A 60 -27.97 -9.79 6.78
C GLU A 60 -27.62 -8.53 5.99
N TYR A 61 -27.93 -7.33 6.51
CA TYR A 61 -27.57 -6.08 5.85
C TYR A 61 -26.04 -5.97 5.64
N VAL A 62 -25.25 -6.25 6.68
CA VAL A 62 -23.78 -6.23 6.59
C VAL A 62 -23.29 -7.28 5.60
N ASN A 63 -23.82 -8.50 5.66
CA ASN A 63 -23.49 -9.59 4.73
C ASN A 63 -23.79 -9.24 3.26
N HIS A 64 -24.86 -8.48 3.00
CA HIS A 64 -25.17 -7.99 1.67
C HIS A 64 -24.13 -6.98 1.16
N LEU A 65 -23.59 -6.10 2.01
CA LEU A 65 -22.64 -5.05 1.61
C LEU A 65 -21.41 -5.61 0.90
N TRP A 66 -20.85 -6.72 1.39
CA TRP A 66 -19.64 -7.38 0.85
C TRP A 66 -19.74 -7.77 -0.63
N ASN A 67 -20.96 -7.84 -1.17
CA ASN A 67 -21.23 -8.19 -2.56
C ASN A 67 -21.67 -6.98 -3.41
N ARG A 68 -21.79 -5.78 -2.85
CA ARG A 68 -22.29 -4.60 -3.55
C ARG A 68 -21.17 -3.74 -4.14
N PRO A 69 -21.34 -3.21 -5.37
CA PRO A 69 -20.41 -2.22 -5.93
C PRO A 69 -20.16 -1.01 -5.03
N ARG A 70 -21.17 -0.56 -4.26
CA ARG A 70 -21.03 0.58 -3.35
C ARG A 70 -19.98 0.38 -2.25
N PHE A 71 -19.78 -0.87 -1.80
CA PHE A 71 -18.72 -1.21 -0.86
C PHE A 71 -17.35 -1.03 -1.51
N PHE A 72 -17.15 -1.59 -2.70
CA PHE A 72 -15.89 -1.46 -3.43
C PHE A 72 -15.57 -0.04 -3.87
N SER A 73 -16.58 0.81 -4.13
CA SER A 73 -16.35 2.23 -4.40
C SER A 73 -15.92 3.03 -3.17
N ARG A 74 -16.17 2.52 -1.96
CA ARG A 74 -15.78 3.17 -0.70
C ARG A 74 -14.41 2.71 -0.20
N LEU A 75 -13.96 1.51 -0.61
CA LEU A 75 -12.68 0.94 -0.21
C LEU A 75 -11.49 1.87 -0.52
N LYS A 76 -10.67 2.09 0.50
CA LYS A 76 -9.37 2.74 0.40
C LYS A 76 -8.28 1.74 0.76
N PRO A 77 -7.07 1.84 0.17
CA PRO A 77 -5.91 1.13 0.70
C PRO A 77 -5.71 1.46 2.18
N MET A 78 -5.21 0.49 2.96
CA MET A 78 -4.72 0.79 4.31
C MET A 78 -3.60 1.85 4.22
N PRO A 79 -3.45 2.73 5.23
CA PRO A 79 -2.41 3.75 5.22
C PRO A 79 -1.02 3.19 4.88
N TYR A 80 -0.35 3.79 3.90
CA TYR A 80 0.95 3.40 3.35
C TYR A 80 1.04 2.01 2.70
N ALA A 81 -0.05 1.25 2.58
CA ALA A 81 -0.03 -0.09 2.02
C ALA A 81 0.53 -0.13 0.59
N ARG A 82 0.09 0.81 -0.26
CA ARG A 82 0.50 0.89 -1.66
C ARG A 82 2.01 1.15 -1.78
N GLU A 83 2.50 2.17 -1.08
CA GLU A 83 3.88 2.62 -1.13
C GLU A 83 4.82 1.55 -0.57
N ILE A 84 4.43 0.95 0.55
CA ILE A 84 5.25 -0.05 1.23
C ILE A 84 5.28 -1.37 0.46
N LEU A 85 4.14 -1.83 -0.07
CA LEU A 85 4.15 -3.00 -0.94
C LEU A 85 4.95 -2.78 -2.21
N GLU A 86 4.91 -1.58 -2.79
CA GLU A 86 5.71 -1.24 -3.96
C GLU A 86 7.21 -1.29 -3.65
N VAL A 87 7.63 -0.74 -2.51
CA VAL A 87 9.00 -0.87 -2.00
C VAL A 87 9.37 -2.34 -1.75
N LEU A 88 8.48 -3.12 -1.13
CA LEU A 88 8.73 -4.54 -0.86
C LEU A 88 8.86 -5.39 -2.13
N THR A 89 8.38 -4.91 -3.29
CA THR A 89 8.61 -5.61 -4.57
C THR A 89 10.07 -5.78 -4.91
N ILE A 90 10.98 -4.99 -4.32
CA ILE A 90 12.43 -5.13 -4.46
C ILE A 90 12.90 -6.51 -3.98
N TRP A 91 12.34 -7.00 -2.88
CA TRP A 91 12.75 -8.27 -2.26
C TRP A 91 11.76 -9.41 -2.45
N TYR A 92 10.49 -9.09 -2.71
CA TYR A 92 9.40 -10.05 -2.69
C TYR A 92 8.56 -10.08 -3.98
N GLY A 93 8.12 -11.27 -4.36
CA GLY A 93 6.98 -11.46 -5.23
C GLY A 93 5.70 -11.33 -4.40
N ILE A 94 4.95 -10.25 -4.59
CA ILE A 94 3.75 -9.95 -3.80
C ILE A 94 2.56 -10.71 -4.37
N GLU A 95 1.86 -11.46 -3.51
CA GLU A 95 0.60 -12.13 -3.81
C GLU A 95 -0.49 -11.67 -2.85
N VAL A 96 -1.74 -11.70 -3.29
CA VAL A 96 -2.90 -11.52 -2.41
C VAL A 96 -3.59 -12.86 -2.23
N ALA A 97 -4.02 -13.19 -1.01
CA ALA A 97 -4.88 -14.33 -0.73
C ALA A 97 -6.15 -13.83 -0.03
N THR A 98 -7.31 -14.00 -0.66
CA THR A 98 -8.58 -13.47 -0.13
C THR A 98 -9.71 -14.48 -0.19
N LEU A 99 -10.54 -14.46 0.84
CA LEU A 99 -11.73 -15.29 0.99
C LEU A 99 -12.99 -14.50 0.62
N GLY A 100 -14.00 -15.18 0.07
CA GLY A 100 -15.28 -14.56 -0.26
C GLY A 100 -16.21 -15.43 -1.08
N PHE A 101 -17.41 -14.93 -1.34
CA PHE A 101 -18.29 -15.48 -2.37
C PHE A 101 -17.97 -14.90 -3.75
N SER A 102 -18.36 -15.61 -4.81
CA SER A 102 -18.01 -15.26 -6.20
C SER A 102 -18.20 -13.78 -6.59
N PRO A 103 -19.31 -13.09 -6.24
CA PRO A 103 -19.47 -11.66 -6.56
C PRO A 103 -18.44 -10.77 -5.88
N SER A 104 -18.15 -11.03 -4.60
CA SER A 104 -17.12 -10.32 -3.83
C SER A 104 -15.73 -10.59 -4.42
N LEU A 105 -15.37 -11.86 -4.69
CA LEU A 105 -14.07 -12.25 -5.23
C LEU A 105 -13.76 -11.59 -6.59
N LYS A 106 -14.75 -11.50 -7.48
CA LYS A 106 -14.60 -10.81 -8.77
C LYS A 106 -14.30 -9.33 -8.58
N GLN A 107 -14.99 -8.67 -7.66
CA GLN A 107 -14.80 -7.25 -7.37
C GLN A 107 -13.47 -6.98 -6.65
N LYS A 108 -13.02 -7.87 -5.75
CA LYS A 108 -11.68 -7.80 -5.15
C LYS A 108 -10.59 -7.91 -6.21
N SER A 109 -10.70 -8.88 -7.12
CA SER A 109 -9.76 -9.02 -8.24
C SER A 109 -9.73 -7.78 -9.13
N TYR A 110 -10.90 -7.23 -9.46
CA TYR A 110 -10.99 -5.96 -10.18
C TYR A 110 -10.31 -4.83 -9.41
N TYR A 111 -10.62 -4.65 -8.13
CA TYR A 111 -10.02 -3.62 -7.28
C TYR A 111 -8.49 -3.71 -7.24
N ILE A 112 -7.95 -4.91 -6.99
CA ILE A 112 -6.50 -5.14 -6.92
C ILE A 112 -5.81 -4.75 -8.22
N ASN A 113 -6.35 -5.20 -9.36
CA ASN A 113 -5.77 -4.91 -10.68
C ASN A 113 -5.75 -3.41 -11.02
N HIS A 114 -6.69 -2.63 -10.47
CA HIS A 114 -6.79 -1.19 -10.72
C HIS A 114 -6.00 -0.35 -9.71
N LYS A 115 -5.98 -0.75 -8.43
CA LYS A 115 -5.39 0.03 -7.34
C LYS A 115 -3.94 -0.33 -7.01
N PHE A 116 -3.50 -1.55 -7.36
CA PHE A 116 -2.14 -2.01 -7.14
C PHE A 116 -1.49 -2.53 -8.44
N PRO A 117 -1.56 -1.77 -9.55
CA PRO A 117 -1.05 -2.22 -10.84
C PRO A 117 0.45 -2.47 -10.76
N ASN A 118 0.91 -3.60 -11.30
CA ASN A 118 2.30 -4.06 -11.34
C ASN A 118 2.94 -4.43 -9.98
N ILE A 119 2.27 -4.15 -8.85
CA ILE A 119 2.72 -4.54 -7.51
C ILE A 119 2.35 -6.01 -7.25
N ILE A 120 1.07 -6.36 -7.38
CA ILE A 120 0.57 -7.71 -7.11
C ILE A 120 0.81 -8.62 -8.32
N LYS A 121 1.53 -9.73 -8.11
CA LYS A 121 1.89 -10.71 -9.15
C LYS A 121 0.88 -11.84 -9.28
N LYS A 122 0.18 -12.17 -8.19
CA LYS A 122 -0.81 -13.25 -8.16
C LYS A 122 -1.94 -12.93 -7.19
N ILE A 123 -3.16 -13.28 -7.57
CA ILE A 123 -4.36 -13.17 -6.72
C ILE A 123 -4.92 -14.57 -6.51
N ASN A 124 -4.86 -15.06 -5.28
CA ASN A 124 -5.43 -16.32 -4.85
C ASN A 124 -6.86 -16.06 -4.33
N LEU A 125 -7.86 -16.33 -5.18
CA LEU A 125 -9.28 -16.15 -4.87
C LEU A 125 -9.85 -17.43 -4.26
N ILE A 126 -10.29 -17.36 -3.01
CA ILE A 126 -10.71 -18.53 -2.24
C ILE A 126 -12.22 -18.47 -1.99
N ASN A 127 -12.94 -19.44 -2.54
CA ASN A 127 -14.40 -19.47 -2.50
C ASN A 127 -14.91 -20.11 -1.20
N PHE A 128 -15.73 -19.40 -0.43
CA PHE A 128 -16.36 -19.91 0.79
C PHE A 128 -17.25 -21.14 0.57
N LYS A 129 -17.72 -21.40 -0.65
CA LYS A 129 -18.46 -22.63 -0.96
C LYS A 129 -17.59 -23.88 -0.96
N GLU A 130 -16.28 -23.72 -1.13
CA GLU A 130 -15.33 -24.81 -1.32
C GLU A 130 -14.39 -24.96 -0.13
N PHE A 131 -13.96 -23.84 0.45
CA PHE A 131 -12.99 -23.81 1.54
C PHE A 131 -13.48 -22.94 2.70
N LYS A 132 -13.20 -23.39 3.93
CA LYS A 132 -13.55 -22.65 5.15
C LYS A 132 -12.51 -21.60 5.52
N ASP A 133 -11.27 -21.79 5.09
CA ASP A 133 -10.14 -20.94 5.41
C ASP A 133 -9.09 -20.96 4.28
N LYS A 134 -7.92 -20.36 4.53
CA LYS A 134 -6.82 -20.27 3.57
C LYS A 134 -5.83 -21.43 3.63
N SER A 135 -6.08 -22.46 4.45
CA SER A 135 -5.14 -23.57 4.68
C SER A 135 -4.85 -24.41 3.42
N HIS A 136 -5.76 -24.43 2.45
CA HIS A 136 -5.59 -25.12 1.18
C HIS A 136 -4.58 -24.43 0.23
N LEU A 137 -4.21 -23.17 0.49
CA LEU A 137 -3.23 -22.46 -0.32
C LEU A 137 -1.82 -22.90 0.07
N ASP A 138 -1.00 -23.27 -0.91
CA ASP A 138 0.42 -23.53 -0.65
C ASP A 138 1.18 -22.22 -0.40
N MET A 139 1.47 -21.99 0.87
CA MET A 139 2.28 -20.88 1.36
C MET A 139 3.69 -21.33 1.78
N THR A 140 4.12 -22.53 1.37
CA THR A 140 5.49 -23.01 1.64
C THR A 140 6.51 -21.98 1.14
N ASN A 141 7.51 -21.68 1.97
CA ASN A 141 8.55 -20.68 1.72
C ASN A 141 8.04 -19.23 1.55
N ALA A 142 6.82 -18.92 1.98
CA ALA A 142 6.26 -17.57 1.95
C ALA A 142 6.21 -16.92 3.34
N VAL A 143 6.31 -15.59 3.36
CA VAL A 143 5.81 -14.77 4.47
C VAL A 143 4.32 -14.57 4.25
N PHE A 144 3.52 -14.75 5.28
CA PHE A 144 2.07 -14.56 5.22
C PHE A 144 1.60 -13.51 6.24
N ILE A 145 0.86 -12.51 5.75
CA ILE A 145 0.29 -11.42 6.54
C ILE A 145 -1.23 -11.50 6.45
N ASP A 146 -1.90 -11.58 7.59
CA ASP A 146 -3.36 -11.69 7.71
C ASP A 146 -3.79 -11.05 9.04
N ASP A 147 -4.97 -10.45 9.12
CA ASP A 147 -5.50 -9.91 10.37
C ASP A 147 -6.24 -11.00 11.18
N GLN A 148 -6.62 -12.12 10.54
CA GLN A 148 -7.37 -13.22 11.13
C GLN A 148 -6.42 -14.33 11.62
N ALA A 149 -6.35 -14.50 12.95
CA ALA A 149 -5.43 -15.44 13.59
C ALA A 149 -5.64 -16.90 13.15
N ASN A 150 -6.88 -17.31 12.88
CA ASN A 150 -7.15 -18.68 12.43
C ASN A 150 -6.49 -18.99 11.07
N ASN A 151 -6.45 -18.02 10.15
CA ASN A 151 -5.75 -18.18 8.86
C ASN A 151 -4.24 -18.32 9.07
N LEU A 152 -3.68 -17.54 9.99
CA LEU A 152 -2.26 -17.63 10.32
C LEU A 152 -1.93 -19.00 10.92
N VAL A 153 -2.70 -19.45 11.90
CA VAL A 153 -2.51 -20.74 12.57
C VAL A 153 -2.58 -21.89 11.57
N SER A 154 -3.58 -21.92 10.68
CA SER A 154 -3.80 -23.04 9.76
C SER A 154 -2.89 -23.05 8.53
N SER A 155 -2.21 -21.92 8.21
CA SER A 155 -1.28 -21.85 7.07
C SER A 155 0.02 -22.64 7.28
N ASN A 156 0.66 -23.06 6.18
CA ASN A 156 2.00 -23.67 6.16
C ASN A 156 3.13 -22.65 5.86
N ALA A 157 2.87 -21.35 6.01
CA ALA A 157 3.85 -20.29 5.78
C ALA A 157 5.04 -20.36 6.75
N VAL A 158 6.24 -20.00 6.28
CA VAL A 158 7.48 -20.05 7.09
C VAL A 158 7.53 -18.94 8.14
N ARG A 159 6.94 -17.78 7.81
CA ARG A 159 6.79 -16.65 8.72
C ARG A 159 5.36 -16.13 8.61
N LYS A 160 4.75 -15.86 9.75
CA LYS A 160 3.34 -15.49 9.88
C LYS A 160 3.26 -14.21 10.70
N ILE A 161 2.59 -13.20 10.19
CA ILE A 161 2.48 -11.88 10.83
C ILE A 161 1.00 -11.55 10.96
N CYS A 162 0.54 -11.32 12.18
CA CYS A 162 -0.78 -10.75 12.40
C CYS A 162 -0.73 -9.25 12.16
N PHE A 163 -1.62 -8.75 11.29
CA PHE A 163 -1.71 -7.34 11.00
C PHE A 163 -2.78 -6.65 11.85
N GLY A 164 -2.50 -5.42 12.27
CA GLY A 164 -3.43 -4.56 13.00
C GLY A 164 -3.49 -4.81 14.50
N ASP A 165 -4.42 -4.09 15.13
CA ASP A 165 -4.67 -4.12 16.57
C ASP A 165 -5.21 -5.48 17.06
N VAL A 166 -5.27 -5.62 18.38
CA VAL A 166 -5.83 -6.81 19.02
C VAL A 166 -7.35 -6.71 19.00
N GLU A 167 -7.98 -7.61 18.27
CA GLU A 167 -9.44 -7.65 18.07
C GLU A 167 -10.01 -9.04 18.36
N GLU A 168 -11.34 -9.18 18.45
CA GLU A 168 -12.02 -10.46 18.76
C GLU A 168 -11.46 -11.61 17.91
N TRP A 169 -11.31 -11.38 16.61
CA TRP A 169 -10.90 -12.38 15.63
C TRP A 169 -9.40 -12.70 15.62
N ASN A 170 -8.58 -12.00 16.40
CA ASN A 170 -7.14 -12.24 16.45
C ASN A 170 -6.53 -12.22 17.86
N SER A 171 -7.39 -12.14 18.87
CA SER A 171 -7.04 -12.10 20.30
C SER A 171 -6.25 -13.31 20.78
N ASN A 172 -6.37 -14.46 20.11
CA ASN A 172 -5.64 -15.68 20.41
C ASN A 172 -4.25 -15.74 19.72
N TRP A 173 -3.88 -14.76 18.91
CA TRP A 173 -2.57 -14.73 18.24
C TRP A 173 -1.46 -14.28 19.20
N SER A 174 -0.49 -15.17 19.42
CA SER A 174 0.70 -14.89 20.25
C SER A 174 2.00 -14.80 19.44
N GLY A 175 1.92 -14.83 18.12
CA GLY A 175 3.08 -14.75 17.23
C GLY A 175 3.48 -13.30 16.92
N GLU A 176 4.24 -13.12 15.84
CA GLU A 176 4.65 -11.80 15.38
C GLU A 176 3.44 -10.94 14.97
N ARG A 177 3.43 -9.68 15.40
CA ARG A 177 2.37 -8.72 15.09
C ARG A 177 2.97 -7.43 14.54
N CYS A 178 2.34 -6.89 13.51
CA CYS A 178 2.63 -5.57 12.95
C CYS A 178 1.35 -4.75 13.00
N TYR A 179 1.35 -3.61 13.70
CA TYR A 179 0.14 -2.82 13.89
C TYR A 179 -0.23 -1.99 12.67
N ASN A 180 0.74 -1.76 11.79
CA ASN A 180 0.59 -0.97 10.57
C ASN A 180 1.64 -1.38 9.53
N TRP A 181 1.56 -0.80 8.33
CA TRP A 181 2.49 -1.14 7.25
C TRP A 181 3.93 -0.69 7.51
N HIS A 182 4.19 0.34 8.33
CA HIS A 182 5.56 0.69 8.71
C HIS A 182 6.21 -0.39 9.58
N ASP A 183 5.46 -1.02 10.48
CA ASP A 183 5.95 -2.18 11.23
C ASP A 183 6.29 -3.33 10.29
N VAL A 184 5.44 -3.59 9.29
CA VAL A 184 5.71 -4.60 8.25
C VAL A 184 7.00 -4.29 7.51
N LEU A 185 7.19 -3.04 7.09
CA LEU A 185 8.41 -2.60 6.41
C LEU A 185 9.65 -2.82 7.31
N ASN A 186 9.56 -2.45 8.58
CA ASN A 186 10.64 -2.66 9.56
C ASN A 186 10.95 -4.15 9.76
N ALA A 187 9.94 -5.01 9.77
CA ALA A 187 10.08 -6.44 9.97
C ALA A 187 10.63 -7.19 8.74
N LEU A 188 10.39 -6.70 7.53
CA LEU A 188 10.65 -7.42 6.28
C LEU A 188 11.76 -6.85 5.39
N ASN A 189 12.20 -5.61 5.63
CA ASN A 189 13.22 -4.99 4.79
C ASN A 189 14.57 -5.71 4.88
N TYR A 190 15.35 -5.60 3.81
CA TYR A 190 16.71 -6.09 3.75
C TYR A 190 17.58 -5.09 2.98
N THR A 191 18.31 -4.25 3.70
CA THR A 191 19.01 -3.13 3.08
C THR A 191 20.47 -3.44 2.76
N ASN A 192 20.77 -3.56 1.47
CA ASN A 192 22.11 -3.62 0.88
C ASN A 192 22.25 -2.62 -0.29
N ASP A 193 23.44 -2.47 -0.86
CA ASP A 193 23.73 -1.52 -1.93
C ASP A 193 22.80 -1.68 -3.14
N GLU A 194 22.55 -2.93 -3.56
CA GLU A 194 21.64 -3.26 -4.67
C GLU A 194 20.21 -2.81 -4.39
N SER A 195 19.68 -3.12 -3.21
CA SER A 195 18.33 -2.70 -2.80
C SER A 195 18.19 -1.18 -2.69
N ILE A 196 19.23 -0.46 -2.26
CA ILE A 196 19.23 1.00 -2.22
C ILE A 196 19.22 1.58 -3.64
N MET A 197 19.99 0.99 -4.57
CA MET A 197 19.92 1.36 -5.98
C MET A 197 18.52 1.12 -6.57
N GLU A 198 17.90 -0.03 -6.30
CA GLU A 198 16.53 -0.33 -6.73
C GLU A 198 15.50 0.65 -6.13
N LEU A 199 15.64 1.01 -4.84
CA LEU A 199 14.79 2.00 -4.17
C LEU A 199 14.84 3.37 -4.83
N PHE A 200 16.04 3.89 -5.11
CA PHE A 200 16.17 5.19 -5.79
C PHE A 200 15.73 5.13 -7.25
N THR A 201 15.92 3.99 -7.93
CA THR A 201 15.40 3.76 -9.28
C THR A 201 13.86 3.78 -9.30
N LEU A 202 13.23 3.15 -8.30
CA LEU A 202 11.78 3.18 -8.12
C LEU A 202 11.28 4.62 -7.93
N LEU A 203 11.90 5.37 -7.02
CA LEU A 203 11.54 6.77 -6.77
C LEU A 203 11.73 7.64 -8.02
N GLN A 204 12.85 7.49 -8.73
CA GLN A 204 13.13 8.21 -9.98
C GLN A 204 12.08 7.91 -11.07
N THR A 205 11.62 6.66 -11.14
CA THR A 205 10.57 6.23 -12.06
C THR A 205 9.26 6.96 -11.78
N HIS A 206 8.87 7.04 -10.51
CA HIS A 206 7.65 7.75 -10.10
C HIS A 206 7.72 9.25 -10.34
N ILE A 207 8.83 9.90 -9.97
CA ILE A 207 9.07 11.31 -10.28
C ILE A 207 8.98 11.55 -11.79
N SER A 208 9.51 10.64 -12.61
CA SER A 208 9.47 10.77 -14.06
C SER A 208 8.06 10.59 -14.63
N LYS A 209 7.29 9.61 -14.15
CA LYS A 209 5.88 9.43 -14.55
C LYS A 209 5.02 10.62 -14.17
N ALA A 210 5.12 11.11 -12.94
CA ALA A 210 4.42 12.30 -12.47
C ALA A 210 4.84 13.54 -13.27
N GLY A 211 6.13 13.68 -13.59
CA GLY A 211 6.64 14.75 -14.45
C GLY A 211 6.06 14.70 -15.87
N MET A 212 5.89 13.51 -16.45
CA MET A 212 5.23 13.34 -17.75
C MET A 212 3.74 13.72 -17.69
N ALA A 213 3.03 13.35 -16.63
CA ALA A 213 1.64 13.76 -16.43
C ALA A 213 1.50 15.29 -16.37
N TYR A 214 2.38 15.96 -15.62
CA TYR A 214 2.43 17.43 -15.57
C TYR A 214 2.73 18.05 -16.94
N ALA A 215 3.70 17.50 -17.68
CA ALA A 215 4.04 18.01 -19.01
C ALA A 215 2.86 17.89 -20.00
N ASN A 216 2.14 16.77 -19.98
CA ASN A 216 0.93 16.57 -20.79
C ASN A 216 -0.15 17.60 -20.46
N TYR A 217 -0.41 17.82 -19.18
CA TYR A 217 -1.33 18.86 -18.73
C TYR A 217 -0.95 20.25 -19.29
N CYS A 218 0.32 20.64 -19.19
CA CYS A 218 0.76 21.94 -19.72
C CYS A 218 0.57 22.07 -21.24
N MET A 219 0.79 20.97 -21.99
CA MET A 219 0.57 20.96 -23.44
C MET A 219 -0.92 21.10 -23.79
N GLU A 220 -1.80 20.36 -23.13
CA GLU A 220 -3.25 20.41 -23.34
C GLU A 220 -3.82 21.80 -23.03
N HIS A 221 -3.31 22.46 -22.00
CA HIS A 221 -3.76 23.78 -21.55
C HIS A 221 -2.95 24.95 -22.13
N LYS A 222 -2.02 24.67 -23.06
CA LYS A 222 -1.18 25.67 -23.75
C LYS A 222 -0.39 26.58 -22.79
N THR A 223 0.03 26.06 -21.64
CA THR A 223 0.79 26.82 -20.64
C THR A 223 2.30 26.72 -20.91
N THR A 224 2.75 27.23 -22.06
CA THR A 224 4.13 27.09 -22.59
C THR A 224 5.22 27.51 -21.60
N GLU A 225 4.99 28.54 -20.78
CA GLU A 225 5.95 29.00 -19.78
C GLU A 225 6.14 28.01 -18.62
N GLN A 226 5.06 27.35 -18.19
CA GLN A 226 5.13 26.30 -17.16
C GLN A 226 5.89 25.08 -17.69
N LEU A 227 5.59 24.66 -18.92
CA LEU A 227 6.30 23.56 -19.58
C LEU A 227 7.80 23.85 -19.73
N ARG A 228 8.16 25.08 -20.11
CA ARG A 228 9.55 25.54 -20.20
C ARG A 228 10.28 25.45 -18.86
N LYS A 229 9.64 25.96 -17.79
CA LYS A 229 10.18 25.90 -16.41
C LYS A 229 10.40 24.46 -15.95
N PHE A 230 9.43 23.58 -16.16
CA PHE A 230 9.56 22.16 -15.83
C PHE A 230 10.67 21.47 -16.62
N THR A 231 10.75 21.72 -17.93
CA THR A 231 11.79 21.12 -18.80
C THR A 231 13.19 21.51 -18.35
N GLN A 232 13.40 22.79 -18.02
CA GLN A 232 14.67 23.28 -17.48
C GLN A 232 15.02 22.63 -16.14
N TRP A 233 14.06 22.55 -15.22
CA TRP A 233 14.24 21.89 -13.92
C TRP A 233 14.53 20.39 -14.05
N SER A 234 13.76 19.66 -14.85
CA SER A 234 13.89 18.20 -14.99
C SER A 234 15.21 17.80 -15.67
N SER A 235 15.67 18.55 -16.69
CA SER A 235 16.93 18.27 -17.39
C SER A 235 18.16 18.57 -16.52
N THR A 236 18.10 19.62 -15.71
CA THR A 236 19.27 20.12 -14.97
C THR A 236 19.34 19.62 -13.54
N VAL A 237 18.24 19.69 -12.80
CA VAL A 237 18.23 19.43 -11.35
C VAL A 237 17.98 17.95 -11.08
N LYS A 238 16.86 17.41 -11.56
CA LYS A 238 16.48 16.01 -11.31
C LYS A 238 17.59 15.03 -11.72
N THR A 239 18.08 15.14 -12.95
CA THR A 239 19.12 14.24 -13.49
C THR A 239 20.40 14.29 -12.66
N LYS A 240 20.88 15.48 -12.29
CA LYS A 240 22.10 15.64 -11.50
C LYS A 240 21.96 15.09 -10.08
N VAL A 241 20.81 15.32 -9.44
CA VAL A 241 20.56 14.83 -8.07
C VAL A 241 20.63 13.30 -8.01
N PHE A 242 19.93 12.61 -8.91
CA PHE A 242 19.97 11.14 -8.94
C PHE A 242 21.34 10.59 -9.32
N GLN A 243 22.05 11.21 -10.27
CA GLN A 243 23.40 10.81 -10.61
C GLN A 243 24.34 10.87 -9.38
N ILE A 244 24.31 12.00 -8.64
CA ILE A 244 25.13 12.16 -7.43
C ILE A 244 24.80 11.09 -6.39
N ILE A 245 23.51 10.76 -6.20
CA ILE A 245 23.12 9.70 -5.27
C ILE A 245 23.70 8.36 -5.70
N PHE A 246 23.48 7.95 -6.95
CA PHE A 246 23.95 6.67 -7.46
C PHE A 246 25.47 6.52 -7.33
N ASP A 247 26.22 7.60 -7.64
CA ASP A 247 27.68 7.61 -7.52
C ASP A 247 28.17 7.46 -6.06
N ASN A 248 27.32 7.77 -5.07
CA ASN A 248 27.67 7.75 -3.65
C ASN A 248 27.00 6.63 -2.83
N ILE A 249 26.14 5.79 -3.42
CA ILE A 249 25.54 4.63 -2.73
C ILE A 249 26.61 3.72 -2.08
N PRO A 250 27.74 3.39 -2.75
CA PRO A 250 28.79 2.57 -2.14
C PRO A 250 29.40 3.19 -0.86
N ASN A 251 29.31 4.51 -0.71
CA ASN A 251 29.85 5.25 0.42
C ASN A 251 28.82 5.42 1.57
N MET A 252 27.56 5.01 1.38
CA MET A 252 26.53 5.13 2.42
C MET A 252 26.80 4.15 3.57
N THR A 253 26.77 4.65 4.81
CA THR A 253 26.84 3.81 6.00
C THR A 253 25.56 2.99 6.18
N ILE A 254 25.58 1.95 7.02
CA ILE A 254 24.36 1.19 7.38
C ILE A 254 23.27 2.12 7.92
N ALA A 255 23.63 3.05 8.80
CA ALA A 255 22.69 4.02 9.37
C ALA A 255 22.09 4.96 8.31
N ASP A 256 22.84 5.32 7.26
CA ASP A 256 22.29 6.13 6.16
C ASP A 256 21.27 5.31 5.36
N ARG A 257 21.59 4.05 5.08
CA ARG A 257 20.74 3.13 4.34
C ARG A 257 19.42 2.85 5.07
N GLU A 258 19.46 2.64 6.38
CA GLU A 258 18.27 2.47 7.22
C GLU A 258 17.35 3.71 7.19
N ARG A 259 17.91 4.92 7.04
CA ARG A 259 17.12 6.16 6.92
C ARG A 259 16.53 6.40 5.52
N VAL A 260 17.04 5.74 4.48
CA VAL A 260 16.54 5.88 3.11
C VAL A 260 15.11 5.34 3.01
N LEU A 261 14.86 4.19 3.60
CA LEU A 261 13.63 3.45 3.41
C LEU A 261 12.36 4.22 3.84
N PRO A 262 12.23 4.70 5.09
CA PRO A 262 11.06 5.49 5.49
C PRO A 262 10.94 6.79 4.69
N PHE A 263 12.06 7.40 4.29
CA PHE A 263 12.05 8.60 3.46
C PHE A 263 11.49 8.35 2.07
N VAL A 264 11.90 7.26 1.40
CA VAL A 264 11.39 6.91 0.07
C VAL A 264 9.89 6.64 0.15
N VAL A 265 9.42 5.90 1.17
CA VAL A 265 7.98 5.64 1.38
C VAL A 265 7.19 6.94 1.54
N GLU A 266 7.69 7.87 2.36
CA GLU A 266 7.07 9.19 2.53
C GLU A 266 6.97 9.95 1.20
N LYS A 267 8.06 10.02 0.43
CA LYS A 267 8.06 10.73 -0.85
C LYS A 267 7.17 10.05 -1.90
N LEU A 268 7.08 8.71 -1.90
CA LEU A 268 6.14 7.99 -2.77
C LEU A 268 4.69 8.34 -2.41
N SER A 269 4.37 8.40 -1.11
CA SER A 269 3.04 8.81 -0.63
C SER A 269 2.68 10.23 -1.09
N ASP A 270 3.62 11.18 -0.98
CA ASP A 270 3.42 12.56 -1.45
C ASP A 270 3.12 12.61 -2.96
N ILE A 271 3.90 11.88 -3.76
CA ILE A 271 3.74 11.81 -5.22
C ILE A 271 2.41 11.16 -5.60
N HIS A 272 2.05 10.03 -4.98
CA HIS A 272 0.79 9.35 -5.23
C HIS A 272 -0.40 10.24 -4.86
N THR A 273 -0.36 10.89 -3.70
CA THR A 273 -1.41 11.82 -3.27
C THR A 273 -1.60 12.96 -4.27
N ALA A 274 -0.51 13.57 -4.73
CA ALA A 274 -0.57 14.64 -5.71
C ALA A 274 -1.14 14.16 -7.05
N THR A 275 -0.69 12.98 -7.51
CA THR A 275 -1.15 12.38 -8.78
C THR A 275 -2.63 12.02 -8.72
N ASP A 276 -3.08 11.36 -7.65
CA ASP A 276 -4.46 10.90 -7.49
C ASP A 276 -5.44 12.07 -7.28
N SER A 277 -4.96 13.22 -6.80
CA SER A 277 -5.79 14.43 -6.60
C SER A 277 -6.17 15.16 -7.89
N ASN A 278 -5.52 14.85 -9.03
CA ASN A 278 -5.60 15.64 -10.28
C ASN A 278 -5.41 17.15 -10.04
N ASN A 279 -4.54 17.52 -9.09
CA ASN A 279 -4.15 18.91 -8.86
C ASN A 279 -2.75 19.14 -9.45
N GLU A 280 -2.71 19.51 -10.72
CA GLU A 280 -1.47 19.55 -11.50
C GLU A 280 -0.54 20.70 -11.05
N THR A 281 -1.10 21.75 -10.45
CA THR A 281 -0.29 22.82 -9.82
C THR A 281 0.38 22.31 -8.54
N ALA A 282 -0.32 21.50 -7.74
CA ALA A 282 0.28 20.84 -6.59
C ALA A 282 1.32 19.79 -7.02
N LEU A 283 1.10 19.10 -8.14
CA LEU A 283 1.99 18.07 -8.66
C LEU A 283 3.40 18.61 -8.95
N PHE A 284 3.54 19.71 -9.69
CA PHE A 284 4.87 20.26 -9.96
C PHE A 284 5.59 20.70 -8.68
N ARG A 285 4.86 21.31 -7.74
CA ARG A 285 5.42 21.70 -6.44
C ARG A 285 5.91 20.50 -5.64
N VAL A 286 5.14 19.42 -5.58
CA VAL A 286 5.53 18.17 -4.89
C VAL A 286 6.79 17.57 -5.52
N LEU A 287 6.90 17.58 -6.85
CA LEU A 287 8.10 17.10 -7.53
C LEU A 287 9.34 17.95 -7.21
N GLN A 288 9.21 19.27 -7.18
CA GLN A 288 10.29 20.17 -6.79
C GLN A 288 10.73 19.92 -5.34
N ILE A 289 9.80 19.93 -4.39
CA ILE A 289 10.06 19.68 -2.97
C ILE A 289 10.74 18.32 -2.78
N THR A 290 10.24 17.28 -3.43
CA THR A 290 10.80 15.93 -3.32
C THR A 290 12.27 15.90 -3.75
N VAL A 291 12.62 16.49 -4.89
CA VAL A 291 14.02 16.51 -5.36
C VAL A 291 14.91 17.37 -4.47
N ASP A 292 14.40 18.50 -3.99
CA ASP A 292 15.14 19.39 -3.08
C ASP A 292 15.41 18.70 -1.73
N GLU A 293 14.44 17.96 -1.19
CA GLU A 293 14.59 17.18 0.03
C GLU A 293 15.52 15.99 -0.14
N ILE A 294 15.47 15.29 -1.29
CA ILE A 294 16.45 14.27 -1.64
C ILE A 294 17.86 14.87 -1.61
N TYR A 295 18.06 16.02 -2.29
CA TYR A 295 19.34 16.71 -2.29
C TYR A 295 19.78 17.10 -0.87
N ALA A 296 18.90 17.74 -0.10
CA ALA A 296 19.20 18.19 1.25
C ALA A 296 19.51 17.02 2.20
N LYS A 297 18.78 15.91 2.10
CA LYS A 297 18.90 14.77 3.02
C LYS A 297 20.08 13.88 2.71
N PHE A 298 20.44 13.69 1.44
CA PHE A 298 21.52 12.78 1.07
C PHE A 298 22.81 13.52 0.71
N ILE A 299 22.74 14.57 -0.10
CA ILE A 299 23.96 15.21 -0.61
C ILE A 299 24.63 16.09 0.45
N LYS A 300 23.88 16.68 1.39
CA LYS A 300 24.50 17.41 2.52
C LYS A 300 24.99 16.49 3.65
N THR A 301 24.43 15.28 3.76
CA THR A 301 24.70 14.37 4.88
C THR A 301 25.86 13.42 4.57
N ILE A 302 26.03 13.05 3.30
CA ILE A 302 27.25 12.40 2.82
C ILE A 302 28.36 13.45 2.91
N ARG A 303 29.06 13.46 4.06
CA ARG A 303 30.20 14.35 4.29
C ARG A 303 31.22 14.08 3.19
N PHE A 304 31.40 15.03 2.28
CA PHE A 304 32.61 15.13 1.46
C PHE A 304 33.82 15.40 2.34
#